data_AF-A0A7X7KSQ1-F1
#
_entry.id   AF-A0A7X7KSQ1-F1
#
_cell.length_a   1.000
_cell.length_b   1.000
_cell.length_c   1.000
_cell.angle_alpha   90.00
_cell.angle_beta   90.00
_cell.angle_gamma   90.00
#
_symmetry.space_group_name_H-M   'P 1'
#
loop_
_entity.id
_entity.type
_entity.pdbx_description
1 polymer ?
#
loop_
_entity_poly.entity_id
_entity_poly.type
_entity_poly.pdbx_seq_one_letter_code
_entity_poly.pdbx_strand_id
1 'polypeptide(L)'
;MQGTFAISNLILHYVVPIMALLDWLLFDVKGRYTRKSPFLWVLLPNLYFVYVVIRVALGGNLGYRGNRYPYPFINVDALGWGRVLLVVLFLNVLFLLLGYGFVAADRWLGRSTTQKYL
;
A
#
# COMPACT_ATOMS: atom_id res chain seq x y z
N MET A 1 7.67 -5.63 -23.55
CA MET A 1 8.95 -5.68 -22.81
C MET A 1 8.64 -5.75 -21.31
N GLN A 2 8.72 -6.92 -20.68
CA GLN A 2 8.49 -7.10 -19.24
C GLN A 2 9.85 -7.30 -18.58
N GLY A 3 10.42 -6.22 -18.05
CA GLY A 3 11.68 -6.23 -17.33
C GLY A 3 11.74 -5.01 -16.43
N THR A 4 12.61 -5.05 -15.43
CA THR A 4 12.80 -4.01 -14.40
C THR A 4 12.98 -2.60 -14.99
N PHE A 5 13.43 -2.50 -16.24
CA PHE A 5 13.66 -1.26 -17.00
C PHE A 5 12.53 -0.85 -17.96
N ALA A 6 11.37 -1.51 -17.93
CA ALA A 6 10.22 -1.04 -18.67
C ALA A 6 9.82 0.35 -18.16
N ILE A 7 9.53 1.29 -19.07
CA ILE A 7 9.10 2.65 -18.71
C ILE A 7 7.90 2.61 -17.76
N SER A 8 6.95 1.71 -17.99
CA SER A 8 5.82 1.48 -17.08
C SER A 8 6.24 1.09 -15.67
N ASN A 9 7.29 0.27 -15.52
CA ASN A 9 7.79 -0.15 -14.22
C ASN A 9 8.44 1.04 -13.47
N LEU A 10 9.24 1.84 -14.18
CA LEU A 10 9.85 3.07 -13.64
C LEU A 10 8.77 4.06 -13.18
N ILE A 11 7.79 4.33 -14.04
CA ILE A 11 6.72 5.28 -13.74
C ILE A 11 5.92 4.82 -12.52
N LEU A 12 5.47 3.55 -12.50
CA LEU A 12 4.61 3.04 -11.45
C LEU A 12 5.31 2.88 -10.09
N HIS A 13 6.58 2.47 -10.07
CA HIS A 13 7.27 2.16 -8.82
C HIS A 13 8.14 3.29 -8.27
N TYR A 14 8.47 4.29 -9.08
CA TYR A 14 9.37 5.39 -8.66
C TYR A 14 8.73 6.76 -8.87
N VAL A 15 8.34 7.08 -10.10
CA VAL A 15 7.86 8.43 -10.44
C VAL A 15 6.56 8.76 -9.72
N VAL A 16 5.54 7.89 -9.82
CA VAL A 16 4.23 8.11 -9.21
C VAL A 16 4.33 8.22 -7.68
N PRO A 17 5.03 7.32 -6.95
CA PRO A 17 5.21 7.46 -5.51
C PRO A 17 5.90 8.76 -5.08
N ILE A 18 6.97 9.18 -5.78
CA ILE A 18 7.68 10.43 -5.48
C ILE A 18 6.76 11.62 -5.73
N MET A 19 6.05 11.63 -6.87
CA MET A 19 5.11 12.69 -7.19
C MET A 19 3.96 12.78 -6.17
N ALA A 20 3.41 11.65 -5.72
CA ALA A 20 2.37 11.64 -4.70
C ALA A 20 2.87 12.22 -3.35
N LEU A 21 4.11 11.93 -2.97
CA LEU A 21 4.73 12.52 -1.77
C LEU A 21 4.97 14.03 -1.93
N LEU A 22 5.44 14.47 -3.10
CA LEU A 22 5.65 15.89 -3.39
C LEU A 22 4.33 16.65 -3.45
N ASP A 23 3.30 16.05 -4.02
CA ASP A 23 1.96 16.63 -4.11
C ASP A 23 1.38 16.87 -2.71
N TRP A 24 1.40 15.82 -1.87
CA TRP A 24 1.03 15.96 -0.46
C TRP A 24 1.88 17.02 0.25
N LEU A 25 3.19 17.07 0.03
CA LEU A 25 4.06 18.00 0.74
C LEU A 25 3.82 19.46 0.33
N LEU A 26 3.66 19.72 -0.97
CA LEU A 26 3.65 21.07 -1.54
C LEU A 26 2.24 21.67 -1.64
N PHE A 27 1.22 20.86 -1.93
CA PHE A 27 -0.11 21.37 -2.33
C PHE A 27 -1.22 21.02 -1.34
N ASP A 28 -1.13 19.91 -0.60
CA ASP A 28 -2.19 19.54 0.34
C ASP A 28 -2.27 20.44 1.58
N VAL A 29 -3.50 20.69 2.05
CA VAL A 29 -3.73 21.32 3.35
C VAL A 29 -3.35 20.35 4.46
N LYS A 30 -2.33 20.73 5.24
CA LYS A 30 -1.76 19.90 6.30
C LYS A 30 -2.66 19.79 7.53
N GLY A 31 -2.61 18.64 8.18
CA GLY A 31 -3.32 18.35 9.43
C GLY A 31 -4.75 17.81 9.25
N ARG A 32 -5.17 17.51 8.01
CA ARG A 32 -6.52 17.02 7.73
C ARG A 32 -6.68 15.52 7.94
N TYR A 33 -5.59 14.74 7.93
CA TYR A 33 -5.73 13.29 8.09
C TYR A 33 -6.09 12.89 9.52
N THR A 34 -7.00 11.91 9.61
CA THR A 34 -7.54 11.44 10.89
C THR A 34 -6.80 10.20 11.37
N ARG A 35 -6.99 9.81 12.64
CA ARG A 35 -6.43 8.56 13.17
C ARG A 35 -7.01 7.30 12.50
N LYS A 36 -8.15 7.44 11.79
CA LYS A 36 -8.80 6.37 11.02
C LYS A 36 -8.18 6.19 9.63
N SER A 37 -7.47 7.19 9.11
CA SER A 37 -6.94 7.19 7.74
C SER A 37 -6.02 5.99 7.47
N PRO A 38 -5.03 5.64 8.33
CA PRO A 38 -4.17 4.49 8.07
C PRO A 38 -4.93 3.15 8.03
N PHE A 39 -5.95 2.97 8.87
CA PHE A 39 -6.80 1.78 8.84
C PHE A 39 -7.57 1.67 7.52
N LEU A 40 -8.12 2.77 7.02
CA LEU A 40 -8.81 2.80 5.73
C LEU A 40 -7.85 2.51 4.56
N TRP A 41 -6.61 2.99 4.62
CA TRP A 41 -5.60 2.72 3.60
C TRP A 41 -5.21 1.25 3.56
N VAL A 42 -5.01 0.64 4.72
CA VAL A 42 -4.67 -0.79 4.85
C VAL A 42 -5.87 -1.68 4.53
N LEU A 43 -7.11 -1.22 4.67
CA LEU A 43 -8.29 -1.99 4.28
C LEU A 43 -8.27 -2.38 2.80
N LEU A 44 -7.83 -1.48 1.91
CA LEU A 44 -7.79 -1.74 0.46
C LEU A 44 -6.94 -2.96 0.06
N PRO A 45 -5.65 -3.08 0.43
CA PRO A 45 -4.87 -4.27 0.11
C PRO A 45 -5.42 -5.54 0.79
N ASN A 46 -6.07 -5.46 1.96
CA ASN A 46 -6.71 -6.62 2.57
C ASN A 46 -7.96 -7.07 1.79
N LEU A 47 -8.79 -6.14 1.33
CA LEU A 47 -9.92 -6.47 0.46
C LEU A 47 -9.44 -7.11 -0.85
N TYR A 48 -8.35 -6.61 -1.42
CA TYR A 48 -7.74 -7.23 -2.60
C TYR A 48 -7.20 -8.63 -2.30
N PHE A 49 -6.54 -8.84 -1.14
CA PHE A 49 -6.09 -10.17 -0.72
C PHE A 49 -7.26 -11.15 -0.59
N VAL A 50 -8.35 -10.74 0.06
CA VAL A 50 -9.58 -11.55 0.15
C VAL A 50 -10.15 -11.87 -1.23
N TYR A 51 -10.20 -10.88 -2.13
CA TYR A 51 -10.62 -11.08 -3.51
C TYR A 51 -9.74 -12.12 -4.23
N VAL A 52 -8.41 -12.03 -4.10
CA VAL A 52 -7.47 -13.00 -4.70
C VAL A 52 -7.73 -14.41 -4.17
N VAL A 53 -7.87 -14.57 -2.86
CA VAL A 53 -8.14 -15.87 -2.23
C VAL A 53 -9.44 -16.47 -2.77
N ILE A 54 -10.52 -15.70 -2.78
CA ILE A 54 -11.83 -16.15 -3.29
C ILE A 54 -11.70 -16.52 -4.77
N ARG A 55 -11.07 -15.65 -5.58
CA ARG A 55 -10.99 -15.87 -7.02
C ARG A 55 -10.17 -17.10 -7.37
N VAL A 56 -9.06 -17.33 -6.65
CA VAL A 56 -8.23 -18.54 -6.83
C VAL A 56 -8.99 -19.79 -6.37
N ALA A 57 -9.71 -19.74 -5.25
CA ALA A 57 -10.54 -20.85 -4.77
C ALA A 57 -11.64 -21.24 -5.77
N LEU A 58 -12.19 -20.27 -6.51
CA LEU A 58 -13.15 -20.48 -7.61
C LEU A 58 -12.50 -20.89 -8.94
N GLY A 59 -11.23 -21.31 -8.93
CA GLY A 59 -10.51 -21.77 -10.12
C GLY A 59 -9.93 -20.65 -11.00
N GLY A 60 -9.94 -19.40 -10.53
CA GLY A 60 -9.30 -18.29 -11.20
C GLY A 60 -7.77 -18.40 -11.26
N ASN A 61 -7.21 -17.77 -12.29
CA ASN A 61 -5.77 -17.58 -12.44
C ASN A 61 -5.50 -16.08 -12.62
N LEU A 62 -4.83 -15.48 -11.63
CA LEU A 62 -4.51 -14.05 -11.58
C LEU A 62 -3.02 -13.76 -11.77
N GLY A 63 -2.19 -14.80 -11.84
CA GLY A 63 -0.74 -14.64 -11.99
C GLY A 63 -0.28 -14.85 -13.42
N TYR A 64 1.02 -14.64 -13.62
CA TYR A 64 1.69 -14.85 -14.90
C TYR A 64 2.41 -16.20 -14.93
N ARG A 65 2.58 -16.74 -16.14
CA ARG A 65 3.37 -17.96 -16.42
C ARG A 65 2.95 -19.18 -15.60
N GLY A 66 1.64 -19.39 -15.44
CA GLY A 66 1.09 -20.57 -14.78
C GLY A 66 0.90 -20.44 -13.25
N ASN A 67 1.34 -19.35 -12.62
CA ASN A 67 1.02 -19.09 -11.22
C ASN A 67 -0.43 -18.62 -11.08
N ARG A 68 -1.21 -19.25 -10.20
CA ARG A 68 -2.59 -18.84 -9.93
C ARG A 68 -2.68 -17.52 -9.16
N TYR A 69 -1.64 -17.22 -8.38
CA TYR A 69 -1.55 -16.01 -7.54
C TYR A 69 -0.79 -14.89 -8.28
N PRO A 70 -1.22 -13.63 -8.15
CA PRO A 70 -0.59 -12.49 -8.81
C PRO A 70 0.79 -12.17 -8.22
N TYR A 71 1.01 -12.52 -6.94
CA TYR A 71 2.27 -12.28 -6.25
C TYR A 71 2.79 -13.53 -5.55
N PRO A 72 4.11 -13.76 -5.57
CA PRO A 72 4.71 -14.95 -4.96
C PRO A 72 4.53 -14.99 -3.44
N PHE A 73 4.49 -13.83 -2.77
CA PHE A 73 4.39 -13.75 -1.30
C PHE A 73 2.99 -14.08 -0.74
N ILE A 74 1.98 -14.19 -1.59
CA ILE A 74 0.64 -14.69 -1.22
C ILE A 74 0.31 -16.04 -1.87
N ASN A 75 1.31 -16.70 -2.49
CA ASN A 75 1.11 -17.98 -3.12
C ASN A 75 0.96 -19.08 -2.06
N VAL A 76 -0.28 -19.41 -1.72
CA VAL A 76 -0.59 -20.45 -0.72
C VAL A 76 -0.13 -21.83 -1.19
N ASP A 77 -0.19 -22.11 -2.49
CA ASP A 77 0.21 -23.40 -3.06
C ASP A 77 1.73 -23.64 -2.85
N ALA A 78 2.53 -22.57 -2.84
CA ALA A 78 3.98 -22.63 -2.63
C ALA A 78 4.43 -22.43 -1.17
N LEU A 79 3.70 -21.60 -0.40
CA LEU A 79 4.14 -21.15 0.93
C LEU A 79 3.32 -21.75 2.09
N GLY A 80 2.14 -22.27 1.81
CA GLY A 80 1.15 -22.67 2.82
C GLY A 80 0.50 -21.48 3.53
N TRP A 81 -0.66 -21.73 4.14
CA TRP A 81 -1.45 -20.68 4.80
C TRP A 81 -0.70 -19.99 5.94
N GLY A 82 0.00 -20.73 6.79
CA GLY A 82 0.70 -20.15 7.95
C GLY A 82 1.70 -19.06 7.55
N ARG A 83 2.50 -19.30 6.52
CA ARG A 83 3.49 -18.33 6.04
C ARG A 83 2.85 -17.14 5.32
N VAL A 84 1.81 -17.39 4.52
CA VAL A 84 1.06 -16.31 3.83
C VAL A 84 0.41 -15.38 4.85
N LEU A 85 -0.27 -15.91 5.87
CA LEU A 85 -0.91 -15.10 6.91
C LEU A 85 0.11 -14.30 7.73
N LEU A 86 1.28 -14.88 8.02
CA LEU A 86 2.36 -14.16 8.70
C LEU A 86 2.87 -12.98 7.85
N VAL A 87 3.09 -13.19 6.54
CA VAL A 87 3.51 -12.11 5.63
C VAL A 87 2.44 -11.03 5.53
N VAL A 88 1.16 -11.40 5.40
CA VAL A 88 0.05 -10.44 5.35
C VAL A 88 -0.02 -9.64 6.66
N LEU A 89 0.13 -10.28 7.82
CA LEU A 89 0.17 -9.60 9.11
C LEU A 89 1.34 -8.62 9.20
N PHE A 90 2.54 -9.05 8.79
CA PHE A 90 3.73 -8.19 8.78
C PHE A 90 3.53 -6.95 7.89
N LEU A 91 3.00 -7.12 6.67
CA LEU A 91 2.71 -6.00 5.76
C LEU A 91 1.64 -5.06 6.34
N ASN A 92 0.61 -5.59 6.98
CA ASN A 92 -0.40 -4.80 7.68
C ASN A 92 0.23 -3.91 8.76
N VAL A 93 1.06 -4.49 9.62
CA VAL A 93 1.76 -3.74 10.68
C VAL A 93 2.68 -2.68 10.08
N LEU A 94 3.47 -3.04 9.06
CA LEU A 94 4.37 -2.11 8.39
C LEU A 94 3.62 -0.91 7.78
N PHE A 95 2.53 -1.16 7.05
CA PHE A 95 1.73 -0.09 6.44
C PHE A 95 0.98 0.76 7.46
N LEU A 96 0.52 0.18 8.57
CA LEU A 96 -0.05 0.96 9.67
C LEU A 96 1.00 1.87 10.30
N LEU A 97 2.22 1.38 10.55
CA LEU A 97 3.31 2.19 11.11
C LEU A 97 3.68 3.35 10.17
N LEU A 98 3.87 3.07 8.88
CA LEU A 98 4.13 4.10 7.87
C LEU A 98 2.98 5.10 7.77
N GLY A 99 1.74 4.63 7.73
CA GLY A 99 0.56 5.47 7.65
C GLY A 99 0.39 6.37 8.87
N TYR A 100 0.65 5.86 10.07
CA TYR A 100 0.65 6.69 11.29
C TYR A 100 1.80 7.68 11.33
N GLY A 101 2.99 7.29 10.87
CA GLY A 101 4.12 8.22 10.70
C GLY A 101 3.77 9.37 9.76
N PHE A 102 3.11 9.07 8.65
CA PHE A 102 2.63 10.07 7.70
C PHE A 102 1.56 11.00 8.29
N VAL A 103 0.55 10.46 9.00
CA VAL A 103 -0.46 11.27 9.70
C VAL A 103 0.17 12.14 10.79
N ALA A 104 1.20 11.65 11.47
CA ALA A 104 1.94 12.44 12.46
C ALA A 104 2.69 13.61 11.81
N ALA A 105 3.40 13.36 10.70
CA ALA A 105 4.07 14.39 9.92
C ALA A 105 3.09 15.45 9.39
N ASP A 106 1.95 15.01 8.83
CA ASP A 106 0.89 15.89 8.34
C ASP A 106 0.36 16.83 9.44
N ARG A 107 0.10 16.30 10.63
CA ARG A 107 -0.35 17.10 11.77
C ARG A 107 0.71 18.04 12.31
N TRP A 108 1.96 17.61 12.32
CA TRP A 108 3.06 18.45 12.78
C TRP A 108 3.23 19.67 11.85
N LEU A 109 3.21 19.45 10.54
CA LEU A 109 3.27 20.53 9.54
C LEU A 109 2.04 21.46 9.61
N GLY A 110 0.84 20.91 9.87
CA GLY A 110 -0.38 21.70 10.01
C GLY A 110 -0.38 22.65 11.22
N ARG A 111 0.18 22.21 12.36
CA ARG A 111 0.29 23.04 13.57
C ARG A 111 1.16 24.28 13.35
N SER A 112 2.25 24.15 12.60
CA SER A 112 3.19 25.23 12.32
C SER A 112 2.58 26.33 11.43
N THR A 113 1.62 25.97 10.57
CA THR A 113 0.93 26.94 9.71
C THR A 113 -0.10 27.76 10.48
N THR A 114 -0.87 27.15 11.39
CA THR A 114 -1.87 27.87 12.20
C THR A 114 -1.23 28.88 13.16
N GLN A 115 -0.03 28.60 13.67
CA GLN A 115 0.70 29.53 14.54
C GLN A 115 1.24 30.78 13.82
N LYS A 116 1.34 30.78 12.49
CA LYS A 116 1.83 31.93 11.71
C LYS A 116 0.80 33.06 11.50
N TYR A 117 -0.46 32.83 11.87
CA TYR A 117 -1.57 33.75 11.65
C TYR A 117 -2.31 34.13 12.96
N LEU A 118 -1.73 33.77 14.11
CA LEU A 118 -2.13 34.22 15.45
C LEU A 118 -1.00 35.08 16.03
#